data_AF-A0A7X2LIT9-F1
#
_entry.id   AF-A0A7X2LIT9-F1
#
_cell.length_a   1.000
_cell.length_b   1.000
_cell.length_c   1.000
_cell.angle_alpha   90.00
_cell.angle_beta   90.00
_cell.angle_gamma   90.00
#
_symmetry.space_group_name_H-M   'P 1'
#
loop_
_entity.id
_entity.type
_entity.pdbx_description
1 polymer ?
#
loop_
_entity_poly.entity_id
_entity_poly.type
_entity_poly.pdbx_seq_one_letter_code
_entity_poly.pdbx_strand_id
1 'polypeptide(L)'
;MRNAFLPSGQLAAACAAWAQIPPTATSPWRPLNLADTKAGWAQALSALTRFAGSADYQTPQAFAAQAARENYGQWQQAGKQAHGLLVHGIDLGLSGDVLRPVYQQIVVLWRDAAGVAEHARASLRQATGEDHGVAAPISSRSAEYPIGVTLLSLATLLDVQEAVPALVEQVLAFDTDQLLDDLSTGALELEEVSETLYHPRPYGALRPFFEQVTEALPEPLLPCLHTQYLEFFQRSPQQQQKSRPWLGTGHWALEVAALAVLYGWEDRALRSSPHYPADLVDYARGRLAQGDSGDA
;
A
#
# COMPACT_ATOMS: atom_id res chain seq x y z
N MET A 1 4.15 31.11 -10.99
CA MET A 1 3.91 30.97 -9.54
C MET A 1 3.71 29.48 -9.27
N ARG A 2 4.67 28.79 -8.66
CA ARG A 2 4.46 27.40 -8.21
C ARG A 2 3.64 27.47 -6.92
N ASN A 3 2.51 26.78 -6.88
CA ASN A 3 1.63 26.74 -5.70
C ASN A 3 2.44 26.27 -4.50
N ALA A 4 2.37 27.02 -3.41
CA ALA A 4 2.94 26.60 -2.14
C ALA A 4 2.19 25.33 -1.68
N PHE A 5 2.94 24.25 -1.44
CA PHE A 5 2.38 22.97 -0.99
C PHE A 5 1.72 23.09 0.39
N LEU A 6 0.39 23.05 0.48
CA LEU A 6 -0.29 22.96 1.77
C LEU A 6 -0.74 21.50 1.97
N PRO A 7 -0.43 20.87 3.12
CA PRO A 7 -0.99 19.57 3.46
C PRO A 7 -2.50 19.62 3.34
N SER A 8 -3.05 18.69 2.57
CA SER A 8 -4.48 18.59 2.31
C SER A 8 -5.18 17.68 3.32
N GLY A 9 -4.42 16.81 4.00
CA GLY A 9 -4.93 15.84 4.95
C GLY A 9 -5.43 16.45 6.27
N GLN A 10 -6.39 15.77 6.89
CA GLN A 10 -6.88 16.05 8.24
C GLN A 10 -6.49 14.90 9.18
N LEU A 11 -5.18 14.60 9.29
CA LEU A 11 -4.69 13.40 9.96
C LEU A 11 -5.15 13.30 11.42
N ALA A 12 -5.24 14.43 12.13
CA ALA A 12 -5.73 14.46 13.52
C ALA A 12 -7.20 13.99 13.61
N ALA A 13 -8.07 14.47 12.71
CA ALA A 13 -9.46 14.05 12.66
C ALA A 13 -9.60 12.59 12.21
N ALA A 14 -8.79 12.16 11.24
CA ALA A 14 -8.73 10.76 10.83
C ALA A 14 -8.31 9.84 11.98
N CYS A 15 -7.27 10.19 12.73
CA CYS A 15 -6.83 9.43 13.91
C CYS A 15 -7.93 9.37 14.98
N ALA A 16 -8.64 10.46 15.23
CA ALA A 16 -9.77 10.47 16.17
C ALA A 16 -10.89 9.52 15.72
N ALA A 17 -11.20 9.46 14.42
CA ALA A 17 -12.16 8.52 13.86
C ALA A 17 -11.67 7.07 13.96
N TRP A 18 -10.40 6.81 13.65
CA TRP A 18 -9.79 5.48 13.72
C TRP A 18 -9.72 4.94 15.16
N ALA A 19 -9.61 5.81 16.15
CA ALA A 19 -9.69 5.44 17.57
C ALA A 19 -11.06 4.88 17.98
N GLN A 20 -12.12 5.23 17.24
CA GLN A 20 -13.48 4.73 17.47
C GLN A 20 -13.75 3.41 16.73
N ILE A 21 -12.85 2.97 15.84
CA ILE A 21 -13.00 1.68 15.17
C ILE A 21 -12.88 0.59 16.25
N PRO A 22 -13.95 -0.18 16.51
CA PRO A 22 -13.88 -1.24 17.48
C PRO A 22 -12.88 -2.28 16.96
N PRO A 23 -11.89 -2.71 17.77
CA PRO A 23 -11.09 -3.87 17.42
C PRO A 23 -12.05 -5.07 17.44
N THR A 24 -12.44 -5.49 16.25
CA THR A 24 -13.66 -6.22 15.88
C THR A 24 -14.10 -7.38 16.78
N ALA A 25 -15.42 -7.63 16.75
CA ALA A 25 -16.13 -8.79 17.31
C ALA A 25 -16.28 -9.96 16.30
N THR A 26 -15.64 -9.87 15.13
CA THR A 26 -15.53 -10.95 14.13
C THR A 26 -14.29 -11.79 14.38
N SER A 27 -14.39 -13.10 14.13
CA SER A 27 -13.24 -14.00 14.18
C SER A 27 -12.19 -13.54 13.16
N PRO A 28 -10.92 -13.34 13.58
CA PRO A 28 -9.87 -12.97 12.65
C PRO A 28 -9.74 -13.97 11.51
N TRP A 29 -9.36 -13.48 10.33
CA TRP A 29 -9.23 -14.31 9.14
C TRP A 29 -8.07 -15.31 9.20
N ARG A 30 -7.23 -15.24 10.24
CA ARG A 30 -6.16 -16.20 10.51
C ARG A 30 -5.93 -16.39 12.02
N PRO A 31 -5.26 -17.47 12.45
CA PRO A 31 -4.81 -17.59 13.83
C PRO A 31 -3.86 -16.44 14.20
N LEU A 32 -4.24 -15.66 15.22
CA LEU A 32 -3.51 -14.47 15.66
C LEU A 32 -3.36 -14.44 17.17
N ASN A 33 -2.24 -13.87 17.63
CA ASN A 33 -2.25 -13.27 18.96
C ASN A 33 -3.02 -11.94 18.88
N LEU A 34 -4.30 -12.00 19.26
CA LEU A 34 -5.21 -10.86 19.23
C LEU A 34 -4.72 -9.70 20.10
N ALA A 35 -4.08 -10.00 21.24
CA ALA A 35 -3.57 -8.96 22.13
C ALA A 35 -2.44 -8.19 21.45
N ASP A 36 -1.49 -8.89 20.83
CA ASP A 36 -0.36 -8.27 20.14
C ASP A 36 -0.82 -7.46 18.92
N THR A 37 -1.78 -8.00 18.15
CA THR A 37 -2.31 -7.30 16.95
C THR A 37 -3.04 -6.02 17.34
N LYS A 38 -3.87 -6.07 18.40
CA LYS A 38 -4.54 -4.88 18.94
C LYS A 38 -3.55 -3.87 19.53
N ALA A 39 -2.48 -4.34 20.17
CA ALA A 39 -1.42 -3.48 20.66
C ALA A 39 -0.66 -2.79 19.51
N GLY A 40 -0.39 -3.51 18.41
CA GLY A 40 0.21 -2.96 17.19
C GLY A 40 -0.66 -1.86 16.57
N TRP A 41 -1.97 -2.10 16.42
CA TRP A 41 -2.93 -1.08 15.98
C TRP A 41 -2.89 0.17 16.88
N ALA A 42 -2.98 -0.02 18.20
CA ALA A 42 -2.97 1.09 19.15
C ALA A 42 -1.64 1.87 19.14
N GLN A 43 -0.52 1.18 18.97
CA GLN A 43 0.81 1.80 18.87
C GLN A 43 0.94 2.65 17.60
N ALA A 44 0.54 2.11 16.45
CA ALA A 44 0.55 2.84 15.18
C ALA A 44 -0.34 4.08 15.25
N LEU A 45 -1.55 3.93 15.78
CA LEU A 45 -2.49 5.05 15.96
C LEU A 45 -1.95 6.12 16.92
N SER A 46 -1.32 5.71 18.02
CA SER A 46 -0.68 6.63 18.98
C SER A 46 0.46 7.41 18.34
N ALA A 47 1.29 6.75 17.52
CA ALA A 47 2.37 7.39 16.79
C ALA A 47 1.85 8.42 15.76
N LEU A 48 0.83 8.05 15.00
CA LEU A 48 0.18 8.95 14.03
C LEU A 48 -0.49 10.14 14.71
N THR A 49 -1.15 9.92 15.84
CA THR A 49 -1.78 11.00 16.63
C THR A 49 -0.74 11.99 17.14
N ARG A 50 0.41 11.49 17.64
CA ARG A 50 1.51 12.35 18.08
C ARG A 50 2.09 13.16 16.92
N PHE A 51 2.31 12.52 15.78
CA PHE A 51 2.79 13.18 14.58
C PHE A 51 1.82 14.25 14.09
N ALA A 52 0.52 13.96 14.06
CA ALA A 52 -0.52 14.92 13.68
C ALA A 52 -0.54 16.17 14.60
N GLY A 53 -0.09 16.05 15.85
CA GLY A 53 0.04 17.16 16.79
C GLY A 53 1.39 17.89 16.77
N SER A 54 2.38 17.43 15.99
CA SER A 54 3.72 18.03 15.99
C SER A 54 3.84 19.17 14.98
N ALA A 55 4.87 20.02 15.17
CA ALA A 55 5.19 21.09 14.22
C ALA A 55 5.59 20.55 12.83
N ASP A 56 6.15 19.33 12.79
CA ASP A 56 6.53 18.61 11.58
C ASP A 56 5.34 18.45 10.62
N TYR A 57 4.16 18.15 11.18
CA TYR A 57 2.91 18.00 10.46
C TYR A 57 2.13 19.32 10.30
N GLN A 58 2.06 20.14 11.35
CA GLN A 58 1.23 21.35 11.36
C GLN A 58 1.81 22.48 10.50
N THR A 59 3.13 22.58 10.41
CA THR A 59 3.83 23.65 9.69
C THR A 59 5.02 23.13 8.88
N PRO A 60 4.83 22.19 7.95
CA PRO A 60 5.94 21.51 7.27
C PRO A 60 6.77 22.43 6.39
N GLN A 61 6.19 23.55 5.92
CA GLN A 61 6.91 24.56 5.14
C GLN A 61 7.81 25.48 5.97
N ALA A 62 7.67 25.50 7.29
CA ALA A 62 8.48 26.36 8.16
C ALA A 62 9.95 25.90 8.25
N PHE A 63 10.22 24.65 7.89
CA PHE A 63 11.56 24.08 7.89
C PHE A 63 12.32 24.43 6.60
N ALA A 64 13.64 24.61 6.70
CA ALA A 64 14.50 24.92 5.57
C ALA A 64 15.74 24.02 5.52
N ALA A 65 16.28 23.83 4.31
CA ALA A 65 17.48 23.06 4.02
C ALA A 65 17.48 21.68 4.71
N GLN A 66 18.49 21.42 5.54
CA GLN A 66 18.63 20.14 6.24
C GLN A 66 17.46 19.85 7.19
N ALA A 67 16.90 20.87 7.85
CA ALA A 67 15.73 20.68 8.72
C ALA A 67 14.48 20.28 7.92
N ALA A 68 14.34 20.77 6.68
CA ALA A 68 13.24 20.34 5.80
C ALA A 68 13.39 18.87 5.39
N ARG A 69 14.62 18.41 5.14
CA ARG A 69 14.93 17.00 4.88
C ARG A 69 14.66 16.11 6.09
N GLU A 70 15.03 16.56 7.29
CA GLU A 70 14.76 15.84 8.53
C GLU A 70 13.26 15.75 8.81
N ASN A 71 12.51 16.84 8.61
CA ASN A 71 11.05 16.84 8.66
C ASN A 71 10.47 15.82 7.68
N TYR A 72 10.91 15.82 6.42
CA TYR A 72 10.48 14.82 5.44
C TYR A 72 10.70 13.37 5.92
N GLY A 73 11.82 13.10 6.60
CA GLY A 73 12.06 11.79 7.23
C GLY A 73 10.99 11.41 8.27
N GLN A 74 10.45 12.38 9.02
CA GLN A 74 9.32 12.15 9.95
C GLN A 74 8.04 11.80 9.20
N TRP A 75 7.78 12.45 8.06
CA TRP A 75 6.64 12.13 7.20
C TRP A 75 6.73 10.71 6.62
N GLN A 76 7.92 10.27 6.19
CA GLN A 76 8.12 8.89 5.75
C GLN A 76 7.88 7.89 6.89
N GLN A 77 8.32 8.21 8.11
CA GLN A 77 8.05 7.37 9.28
C GLN A 77 6.55 7.31 9.61
N ALA A 78 5.83 8.43 9.52
CA ALA A 78 4.39 8.46 9.68
C ALA A 78 3.68 7.60 8.63
N GLY A 79 4.09 7.69 7.36
CA GLY A 79 3.58 6.82 6.29
C GLY A 79 3.78 5.33 6.59
N LYS A 80 4.93 4.94 7.17
CA LYS A 80 5.19 3.56 7.61
C LYS A 80 4.29 3.12 8.76
N GLN A 81 4.00 4.00 9.72
CA GLN A 81 3.03 3.72 10.79
C GLN A 81 1.61 3.54 10.23
N ALA A 82 1.22 4.39 9.27
CA ALA A 82 -0.06 4.28 8.57
C ALA A 82 -0.18 2.96 7.79
N HIS A 83 0.87 2.54 7.08
CA HIS A 83 0.91 1.23 6.43
C HIS A 83 0.73 0.08 7.44
N GLY A 84 1.43 0.13 8.58
CA GLY A 84 1.25 -0.84 9.67
C GLY A 84 -0.19 -0.89 10.20
N LEU A 85 -0.85 0.27 10.32
CA LEU A 85 -2.25 0.37 10.73
C LEU A 85 -3.19 -0.36 9.75
N LEU A 86 -2.98 -0.22 8.43
CA LEU A 86 -3.73 -0.99 7.43
C LEU A 86 -3.51 -2.51 7.58
N VAL A 87 -2.25 -2.93 7.69
CA VAL A 87 -1.91 -4.35 7.86
C VAL A 87 -2.58 -4.94 9.10
N HIS A 88 -2.55 -4.23 10.23
CA HIS A 88 -3.24 -4.66 11.45
C HIS A 88 -4.77 -4.68 11.29
N GLY A 89 -5.35 -3.70 10.59
CA GLY A 89 -6.78 -3.68 10.30
C GLY A 89 -7.23 -4.89 9.47
N ILE A 90 -6.45 -5.26 8.45
CA ILE A 90 -6.70 -6.44 7.62
C ILE A 90 -6.55 -7.72 8.47
N ASP A 91 -5.49 -7.82 9.28
CA ASP A 91 -5.30 -8.97 10.19
C ASP A 91 -6.46 -9.11 11.20
N LEU A 92 -7.02 -8.01 11.70
CA LEU A 92 -8.19 -8.00 12.58
C LEU A 92 -9.51 -8.34 11.86
N GLY A 93 -9.49 -8.50 10.54
CA GLY A 93 -10.68 -8.79 9.74
C GLY A 93 -11.67 -7.62 9.71
N LEU A 94 -11.17 -6.38 9.68
CA LEU A 94 -12.00 -5.21 9.42
C LEU A 94 -12.60 -5.32 8.00
N SER A 95 -13.87 -4.98 7.85
CA SER A 95 -14.53 -5.02 6.54
C SER A 95 -13.99 -3.96 5.59
N GLY A 96 -14.22 -4.15 4.29
CA GLY A 96 -13.91 -3.16 3.27
C GLY A 96 -14.50 -1.77 3.57
N ASP A 97 -15.73 -1.70 4.10
CA ASP A 97 -16.37 -0.44 4.49
C ASP A 97 -15.62 0.33 5.58
N VAL A 98 -14.96 -0.38 6.50
CA VAL A 98 -14.14 0.22 7.55
C VAL A 98 -12.75 0.58 7.01
N LEU A 99 -12.15 -0.30 6.21
CA LEU A 99 -10.81 -0.12 5.67
C LEU A 99 -10.73 0.96 4.59
N ARG A 100 -11.76 1.13 3.76
CA ARG A 100 -11.80 2.10 2.66
C ARG A 100 -11.54 3.54 3.11
N PRO A 101 -12.29 4.13 4.07
CA PRO A 101 -12.02 5.50 4.53
C PRO A 101 -10.67 5.63 5.24
N VAL A 102 -10.18 4.58 5.91
CA VAL A 102 -8.83 4.55 6.50
C VAL A 102 -7.78 4.66 5.39
N TYR A 103 -7.89 3.80 4.37
CA TYR A 103 -7.00 3.78 3.21
C TYR A 103 -6.96 5.13 2.48
N GLN A 104 -8.11 5.74 2.21
CA GLN A 104 -8.18 7.04 1.53
C GLN A 104 -7.38 8.14 2.25
N GLN A 105 -7.50 8.21 3.57
CA GLN A 105 -6.74 9.18 4.38
C GLN A 105 -5.23 8.86 4.43
N ILE A 106 -4.87 7.58 4.35
CA ILE A 106 -3.47 7.16 4.26
C ILE A 106 -2.85 7.50 2.90
N VAL A 107 -3.62 7.37 1.81
CA VAL A 107 -3.20 7.86 0.48
C VAL A 107 -2.94 9.37 0.54
N VAL A 108 -3.84 10.14 1.16
CA VAL A 108 -3.64 11.58 1.33
C VAL A 108 -2.36 11.88 2.13
N LEU A 109 -2.09 11.14 3.22
CA LEU A 109 -0.85 11.28 3.98
C LEU A 109 0.40 11.05 3.12
N TRP A 110 0.42 10.02 2.28
CA TRP A 110 1.54 9.74 1.38
C TRP A 110 1.72 10.80 0.29
N ARG A 111 0.62 11.33 -0.25
CA ARG A 111 0.65 12.44 -1.22
C ARG A 111 1.15 13.73 -0.59
N ASP A 112 0.71 14.04 0.63
CA ASP A 112 1.22 15.18 1.37
C ASP A 112 2.72 14.99 1.67
N ALA A 113 3.17 13.77 2.00
CA ALA A 113 4.60 13.47 2.17
C ALA A 113 5.41 13.72 0.88
N ALA A 114 4.84 13.47 -0.31
CA ALA A 114 5.47 13.80 -1.59
C ALA A 114 5.69 15.32 -1.72
N GLY A 115 4.69 16.12 -1.37
CA GLY A 115 4.83 17.58 -1.38
C GLY A 115 5.85 18.11 -0.36
N VAL A 116 5.96 17.47 0.82
CA VAL A 116 7.04 17.76 1.77
C VAL A 116 8.41 17.37 1.22
N ALA A 117 8.50 16.26 0.48
CA ALA A 117 9.73 15.86 -0.20
C ALA A 117 10.16 16.89 -1.24
N GLU A 118 9.22 17.41 -2.05
CA GLU A 118 9.48 18.46 -3.01
C GLU A 118 9.95 19.75 -2.35
N HIS A 119 9.30 20.17 -1.26
CA HIS A 119 9.72 21.31 -0.46
C HIS A 119 11.15 21.14 0.07
N ALA A 120 11.45 19.98 0.65
CA ALA A 120 12.79 19.67 1.14
C ALA A 120 13.84 19.72 0.02
N ARG A 121 13.53 19.17 -1.16
CA ARG A 121 14.41 19.20 -2.34
C ARG A 121 14.67 20.62 -2.82
N ALA A 122 13.63 21.43 -2.96
CA ALA A 122 13.73 22.82 -3.38
C ALA A 122 14.53 23.65 -2.37
N SER A 123 14.26 23.47 -1.07
CA SER A 123 14.91 24.20 0.00
C SER A 123 16.41 23.86 0.12
N LEU A 124 16.78 22.57 -0.02
CA LEU A 124 18.19 22.16 -0.06
C LEU A 124 18.91 22.74 -1.26
N ARG A 125 18.32 22.64 -2.46
CA ARG A 125 18.91 23.19 -3.69
C ARG A 125 19.14 24.69 -3.59
N GLN A 126 18.22 25.43 -2.96
CA GLN A 126 18.39 26.86 -2.72
C GLN A 126 19.55 27.15 -1.75
N ALA A 127 19.76 26.33 -0.74
CA ALA A 127 20.79 26.53 0.27
C ALA A 127 22.19 26.11 -0.19
N THR A 128 22.32 25.05 -0.97
CA THR A 128 23.63 24.44 -1.31
C THR A 128 24.01 24.58 -2.78
N GLY A 129 23.07 24.94 -3.66
CA GLY A 129 23.29 25.03 -5.10
C GLY A 129 23.33 23.68 -5.82
N GLU A 130 23.24 22.57 -5.08
CA GLU A 130 23.34 21.20 -5.59
C GLU A 130 22.02 20.43 -5.41
N ASP A 131 21.79 19.41 -6.23
CA ASP A 131 20.70 18.46 -6.02
C ASP A 131 21.16 17.33 -5.10
N HIS A 132 20.86 17.44 -3.80
CA HIS A 132 21.27 16.45 -2.79
C HIS A 132 20.40 15.19 -2.74
N GLY A 133 19.54 14.97 -3.74
CA GLY A 133 18.77 13.73 -3.90
C GLY A 133 17.82 13.46 -2.74
N VAL A 134 16.75 14.24 -2.63
CA VAL A 134 15.60 13.85 -1.79
C VAL A 134 14.84 12.76 -2.54
N ALA A 135 14.80 11.55 -1.99
CA ALA A 135 14.13 10.40 -2.60
C ALA A 135 12.60 10.58 -2.62
N ALA A 136 11.92 9.82 -3.48
CA ALA A 136 10.46 9.68 -3.45
C ALA A 136 9.97 9.14 -2.09
N PRO A 137 8.71 9.39 -1.70
CA PRO A 137 8.16 8.91 -0.43
C PRO A 137 8.35 7.43 -0.18
N ILE A 138 8.17 6.61 -1.21
CA ILE A 138 8.38 5.16 -1.18
C ILE A 138 9.42 4.81 -2.24
N SER A 139 10.49 4.12 -1.83
CA SER A 139 11.48 3.60 -2.79
C SER A 139 11.15 2.17 -3.21
N SER A 140 10.65 2.01 -4.43
CA SER A 140 10.26 0.71 -5.02
C SER A 140 11.43 -0.27 -5.14
N ARG A 141 12.68 0.22 -5.21
CA ARG A 141 13.87 -0.65 -5.31
C ARG A 141 14.42 -1.10 -3.96
N SER A 142 13.75 -0.73 -2.86
CA SER A 142 14.22 -0.96 -1.49
C SER A 142 13.33 -1.93 -0.72
N ALA A 143 13.61 -2.09 0.58
CA ALA A 143 12.74 -2.82 1.50
C ALA A 143 11.35 -2.18 1.71
N GLU A 144 11.11 -0.98 1.16
CA GLU A 144 9.81 -0.28 1.19
C GLU A 144 8.86 -0.74 0.09
N TYR A 145 9.33 -1.55 -0.87
CA TYR A 145 8.50 -2.08 -1.97
C TYR A 145 7.16 -2.70 -1.53
N PRO A 146 7.07 -3.48 -0.43
CA PRO A 146 5.78 -4.01 0.02
C PRO A 146 4.73 -2.93 0.32
N ILE A 147 5.15 -1.71 0.69
CA ILE A 147 4.25 -0.58 0.92
C ILE A 147 3.60 -0.16 -0.40
N GLY A 148 4.40 -0.02 -1.47
CA GLY A 148 3.89 0.28 -2.81
C GLY A 148 2.91 -0.78 -3.31
N VAL A 149 3.29 -2.06 -3.21
CA VAL A 149 2.40 -3.19 -3.58
C VAL A 149 1.11 -3.17 -2.75
N THR A 150 1.19 -2.94 -1.44
CA THR A 150 0.01 -2.85 -0.57
C THR A 150 -0.90 -1.70 -1.01
N LEU A 151 -0.36 -0.51 -1.26
CA LEU A 151 -1.15 0.66 -1.62
C LEU A 151 -1.87 0.48 -2.95
N LEU A 152 -1.19 -0.01 -3.98
CA LEU A 152 -1.80 -0.24 -5.30
C LEU A 152 -2.80 -1.40 -5.28
N SER A 153 -2.48 -2.50 -4.57
CA SER A 153 -3.42 -3.62 -4.43
C SER A 153 -4.70 -3.20 -3.71
N LEU A 154 -4.58 -2.42 -2.62
CA LEU A 154 -5.73 -1.94 -1.87
C LEU A 154 -6.53 -0.86 -2.61
N ALA A 155 -5.93 -0.11 -3.54
CA ALA A 155 -6.68 0.79 -4.42
C ALA A 155 -7.76 0.02 -5.20
N THR A 156 -7.39 -1.17 -5.70
CA THR A 156 -8.33 -2.10 -6.34
C THR A 156 -9.32 -2.69 -5.33
N LEU A 157 -8.79 -3.32 -4.28
CA LEU A 157 -9.59 -4.11 -3.34
C LEU A 157 -10.55 -3.30 -2.47
N LEU A 158 -10.35 -1.99 -2.37
CA LEU A 158 -11.21 -1.08 -1.62
C LEU A 158 -12.00 -0.14 -2.54
N ASP A 159 -11.97 -0.35 -3.85
CA ASP A 159 -12.67 0.47 -4.84
C ASP A 159 -12.32 1.97 -4.69
N VAL A 160 -11.01 2.25 -4.81
CA VAL A 160 -10.40 3.59 -4.75
C VAL A 160 -9.35 3.72 -5.88
N GLN A 161 -9.67 3.23 -7.08
CA GLN A 161 -8.76 3.25 -8.24
C GLN A 161 -8.37 4.67 -8.66
N GLU A 162 -9.20 5.67 -8.38
CA GLU A 162 -8.92 7.09 -8.63
C GLU A 162 -7.68 7.60 -7.89
N ALA A 163 -7.21 6.90 -6.86
CA ALA A 163 -5.99 7.23 -6.14
C ALA A 163 -4.70 6.81 -6.88
N VAL A 164 -4.77 5.81 -7.75
CA VAL A 164 -3.60 5.19 -8.39
C VAL A 164 -2.73 6.18 -9.16
N PRO A 165 -3.28 7.09 -10.02
CA PRO A 165 -2.43 8.01 -10.76
C PRO A 165 -1.56 8.88 -9.84
N ALA A 166 -2.14 9.38 -8.75
CA ALA A 166 -1.41 10.18 -7.78
C ALA A 166 -0.40 9.36 -6.97
N LEU A 167 -0.69 8.10 -6.67
CA LEU A 167 0.27 7.19 -6.02
C LEU A 167 1.49 6.94 -6.92
N VAL A 168 1.26 6.60 -8.18
CA VAL A 168 2.33 6.32 -9.16
C VAL A 168 3.17 7.57 -9.43
N GLU A 169 2.53 8.70 -9.70
CA GLU A 169 3.23 9.96 -10.01
C GLU A 169 3.93 10.56 -8.78
N GLN A 170 3.21 10.74 -7.67
CA GLN A 170 3.69 11.58 -6.57
C GLN A 170 4.46 10.76 -5.52
N VAL A 171 3.98 9.54 -5.24
CA VAL A 171 4.50 8.72 -4.12
C VAL A 171 5.61 7.79 -4.60
N LEU A 172 5.48 7.21 -5.79
CA LEU A 172 6.47 6.32 -6.41
C LEU A 172 7.38 7.04 -7.41
N ALA A 173 7.06 8.28 -7.80
CA ALA A 173 7.81 9.05 -8.79
C ALA A 173 8.04 8.29 -10.11
N PHE A 174 7.02 7.52 -10.54
CA PHE A 174 7.07 6.61 -11.69
C PHE A 174 8.19 5.54 -11.63
N ASP A 175 8.81 5.29 -10.47
CA ASP A 175 9.73 4.16 -10.28
C ASP A 175 8.91 2.87 -10.04
N THR A 176 8.28 2.39 -11.11
CA THR A 176 7.44 1.18 -11.10
C THR A 176 8.13 0.04 -11.85
N ASP A 177 7.84 -1.19 -11.44
CA ASP A 177 8.26 -2.42 -12.12
C ASP A 177 7.03 -3.14 -12.67
N GLN A 178 7.23 -4.26 -13.33
CA GLN A 178 6.17 -5.02 -14.01
C GLN A 178 4.92 -5.20 -13.14
N LEU A 179 5.09 -5.62 -11.88
CA LEU A 179 3.97 -5.83 -10.97
C LEU A 179 3.24 -4.52 -10.61
N LEU A 180 3.98 -3.45 -10.33
CA LEU A 180 3.36 -2.16 -9.97
C LEU A 180 2.60 -1.56 -11.16
N ASP A 181 3.12 -1.74 -12.37
CA ASP A 181 2.45 -1.34 -13.61
C ASP A 181 1.15 -2.14 -13.81
N ASP A 182 1.21 -3.48 -13.70
CA ASP A 182 0.03 -4.36 -13.79
C ASP A 182 -1.07 -4.02 -12.77
N LEU A 183 -0.68 -3.67 -11.54
CA LEU A 183 -1.61 -3.22 -10.51
C LEU A 183 -2.20 -1.83 -10.80
N SER A 184 -1.61 -1.09 -11.74
CA SER A 184 -2.04 0.26 -12.11
C SER A 184 -2.89 0.31 -13.39
N THR A 185 -2.96 -0.77 -14.17
CA THR A 185 -3.67 -0.86 -15.46
C THR A 185 -5.15 -0.50 -15.37
N GLY A 186 -5.80 -0.71 -14.22
CA GLY A 186 -7.20 -0.33 -14.02
C GLY A 186 -7.47 1.17 -13.96
N ALA A 187 -6.43 1.99 -13.78
CA ALA A 187 -6.54 3.44 -13.59
C ALA A 187 -5.61 4.27 -14.48
N LEU A 188 -4.61 3.63 -15.09
CA LEU A 188 -3.66 4.25 -16.01
C LEU A 188 -3.76 3.59 -17.37
N GLU A 189 -3.90 4.41 -18.42
CA GLU A 189 -3.73 3.97 -19.81
C GLU A 189 -2.22 3.81 -20.08
N LEU A 190 -1.66 2.67 -19.69
CA LEU A 190 -0.25 2.34 -19.94
C LEU A 190 -0.09 1.83 -21.36
N GLU A 191 0.74 2.52 -22.16
CA GLU A 191 1.07 2.08 -23.53
C GLU A 191 1.94 0.81 -23.53
N GLU A 192 2.88 0.73 -22.58
CA GLU A 192 3.75 -0.41 -22.35
C GLU A 192 3.89 -0.66 -20.84
N VAL A 193 3.95 -1.93 -20.44
CA VAL A 193 4.24 -2.37 -19.08
C VAL A 193 5.73 -2.72 -19.00
N SER A 194 6.39 -2.36 -17.89
CA SER A 194 7.78 -2.71 -17.64
C SER A 194 8.01 -4.22 -17.72
N GLU A 195 9.07 -4.65 -18.41
CA GLU A 195 9.51 -6.06 -18.42
C GLU A 195 10.40 -6.41 -17.22
N THR A 196 10.73 -5.41 -16.39
CA THR A 196 11.64 -5.60 -15.26
C THR A 196 10.86 -5.87 -13.99
N LEU A 197 11.32 -6.84 -13.20
CA LEU A 197 10.84 -7.08 -11.85
C LEU A 197 11.94 -6.74 -10.84
N TYR A 198 11.71 -5.77 -9.96
CA TYR A 198 12.70 -5.30 -8.99
C TYR A 198 13.00 -6.35 -7.92
N HIS A 199 11.96 -7.05 -7.47
CA HIS A 199 12.06 -8.03 -6.39
C HIS A 199 11.58 -9.40 -6.85
N PRO A 200 12.48 -10.28 -7.35
CA PRO A 200 12.11 -11.61 -7.78
C PRO A 200 11.47 -12.50 -6.71
N ARG A 201 11.57 -12.13 -5.42
CA ARG A 201 10.94 -12.87 -4.32
C ARG A 201 10.04 -11.93 -3.50
N PRO A 202 8.73 -12.19 -3.41
CA PRO A 202 8.00 -13.35 -3.96
C PRO A 202 7.66 -13.29 -5.46
N TYR A 203 7.75 -12.11 -6.08
CA TYR A 203 6.97 -11.80 -7.27
C TYR A 203 7.44 -12.49 -8.57
N GLY A 204 8.62 -13.12 -8.59
CA GLY A 204 9.06 -13.93 -9.73
C GLY A 204 8.16 -15.15 -9.97
N ALA A 205 7.40 -15.58 -8.95
CA ALA A 205 6.38 -16.62 -9.09
C ALA A 205 5.14 -16.17 -9.90
N LEU A 206 4.99 -14.88 -10.19
CA LEU A 206 3.96 -14.32 -11.06
C LEU A 206 4.36 -14.31 -12.54
N ARG A 207 5.56 -14.81 -12.89
CA ARG A 207 5.98 -14.90 -14.30
C ARG A 207 4.95 -15.58 -15.23
N PRO A 208 4.30 -16.69 -14.86
CA PRO A 208 3.28 -17.29 -15.72
C PRO A 208 2.10 -16.36 -16.01
N PHE A 209 1.77 -15.46 -15.07
CA PHE A 209 0.76 -14.42 -15.25
C PHE A 209 1.26 -13.35 -16.24
N PHE A 210 2.47 -12.83 -16.03
CA PHE A 210 3.05 -11.80 -16.90
C PHE A 210 3.25 -12.25 -18.36
N GLU A 211 3.49 -13.55 -18.57
CA GLU A 211 3.70 -14.13 -19.90
C GLU A 211 2.39 -14.57 -20.59
N GLN A 212 1.24 -14.43 -19.92
CA GLN A 212 -0.03 -14.91 -20.45
C GLN A 212 -0.59 -13.95 -21.53
N VAL A 213 -0.82 -14.48 -22.73
CA VAL A 213 -1.21 -13.67 -23.90
C VAL A 213 -2.71 -13.77 -24.24
N THR A 214 -3.47 -14.74 -23.68
CA THR A 214 -4.75 -15.11 -24.35
C THR A 214 -5.94 -15.59 -23.50
N GLU A 215 -5.79 -16.00 -22.24
CA GLU A 215 -6.92 -16.59 -21.49
C GLU A 215 -7.21 -15.90 -20.16
N ALA A 216 -8.48 -15.60 -19.90
CA ALA A 216 -8.94 -14.97 -18.67
C ALA A 216 -9.10 -16.00 -17.54
N LEU A 217 -7.98 -16.47 -17.00
CA LEU A 217 -7.92 -17.61 -16.09
C LEU A 217 -7.03 -17.29 -14.87
N PRO A 218 -7.46 -17.58 -13.63
CA PRO A 218 -6.69 -17.30 -12.41
C PRO A 218 -5.50 -18.23 -12.19
N GLU A 219 -5.41 -19.35 -12.90
CA GLU A 219 -4.43 -20.43 -12.70
C GLU A 219 -2.97 -19.94 -12.67
N PRO A 220 -2.55 -18.96 -13.50
CA PRO A 220 -1.19 -18.43 -13.47
C PRO A 220 -0.82 -17.70 -12.17
N LEU A 221 -1.79 -17.34 -11.32
CA LEU A 221 -1.56 -16.75 -10.00
C LEU A 221 -1.34 -17.80 -8.90
N LEU A 222 -1.76 -19.06 -9.12
CA LEU A 222 -1.64 -20.14 -8.13
C LEU A 222 -0.20 -20.42 -7.69
N PRO A 223 0.84 -20.42 -8.56
CA PRO A 223 2.21 -20.65 -8.15
C PRO A 223 2.69 -19.65 -7.10
N CYS A 224 2.26 -18.39 -7.17
CA CYS A 224 2.58 -17.37 -6.19
C CYS A 224 1.97 -17.72 -4.82
N LEU A 225 0.66 -17.98 -4.77
CA LEU A 225 -0.03 -18.37 -3.53
C LEU A 225 0.57 -19.63 -2.89
N HIS A 226 0.87 -20.64 -3.70
CA HIS A 226 1.37 -21.90 -3.21
C HIS A 226 2.81 -21.79 -2.69
N THR A 227 3.74 -21.33 -3.53
CA THR A 227 5.17 -21.39 -3.19
C THR A 227 5.63 -20.24 -2.30
N GLN A 228 5.05 -19.05 -2.47
CA GLN A 228 5.53 -17.83 -1.81
C GLN A 228 4.75 -17.46 -0.56
N TYR A 229 3.54 -17.99 -0.40
CA TYR A 229 2.74 -17.78 0.80
C TYR A 229 2.61 -19.10 1.58
N LEU A 230 1.92 -20.10 1.03
CA LEU A 230 1.63 -21.34 1.77
C LEU A 230 2.91 -22.07 2.23
N GLU A 231 3.80 -22.44 1.32
CA GLU A 231 5.04 -23.13 1.67
C GLU A 231 6.00 -22.23 2.47
N PHE A 232 6.00 -20.92 2.22
CA PHE A 232 6.87 -19.98 2.92
C PHE A 232 6.49 -19.87 4.40
N PHE A 233 5.20 -19.72 4.71
CA PHE A 233 4.70 -19.60 6.08
C PHE A 233 4.70 -20.93 6.84
N GLN A 234 4.85 -22.08 6.16
CA GLN A 234 5.10 -23.37 6.81
C GLN A 234 6.55 -23.55 7.31
N ARG A 235 7.50 -22.76 6.81
CA ARG A 235 8.91 -22.81 7.22
C ARG A 235 9.12 -22.14 8.58
N SER A 236 10.15 -22.55 9.30
CA SER A 236 10.53 -21.87 10.54
C SER A 236 11.04 -20.44 10.28
N PRO A 237 10.94 -19.51 11.24
CA PRO A 237 11.44 -18.14 11.06
C PRO A 237 12.91 -18.08 10.63
N GLN A 238 13.75 -18.99 11.14
CA GLN A 238 15.15 -19.11 10.73
C GLN A 238 15.28 -19.51 9.25
N GLN A 239 14.46 -20.44 8.77
CA GLN A 239 14.47 -20.88 7.37
C GLN A 239 13.96 -19.79 6.43
N GLN A 240 12.99 -18.98 6.86
CA GLN A 240 12.49 -17.85 6.08
C GLN A 240 13.61 -16.81 5.81
N GLN A 241 14.50 -16.61 6.79
CA GLN A 241 15.61 -15.65 6.72
C GLN A 241 16.86 -16.14 5.96
N LYS A 242 16.98 -17.46 5.68
CA LYS A 242 18.21 -18.05 5.07
C LYS A 242 18.48 -17.70 3.61
N SER A 243 17.69 -16.82 3.00
CA SER A 243 17.70 -16.52 1.56
C SER A 243 17.48 -15.02 1.32
N ARG A 244 17.43 -14.59 0.04
CA ARG A 244 17.11 -13.19 -0.30
C ARG A 244 15.88 -12.71 0.48
N PRO A 245 15.84 -11.43 0.91
CA PRO A 245 14.70 -10.88 1.62
C PRO A 245 13.40 -11.22 0.90
N TRP A 246 12.42 -11.72 1.67
CA TRP A 246 11.08 -11.94 1.16
C TRP A 246 10.30 -10.65 1.41
N LEU A 247 9.91 -9.97 0.33
CA LEU A 247 9.26 -8.66 0.37
C LEU A 247 7.79 -8.75 -0.05
N GLY A 248 7.07 -9.77 0.43
CA GLY A 248 5.62 -9.87 0.21
C GLY A 248 4.81 -8.98 1.15
N THR A 249 3.50 -8.90 0.94
CA THR A 249 2.58 -8.03 1.71
C THR A 249 2.12 -8.63 3.04
N GLY A 250 3.05 -9.25 3.78
CA GLY A 250 2.73 -9.91 5.05
C GLY A 250 1.99 -11.24 4.86
N HIS A 251 0.97 -11.52 5.66
CA HIS A 251 0.24 -12.79 5.54
C HIS A 251 -0.63 -12.89 4.29
N TRP A 252 -1.07 -11.74 3.76
CA TRP A 252 -2.08 -11.64 2.72
C TRP A 252 -1.44 -11.44 1.36
N ALA A 253 -1.82 -12.23 0.38
CA ALA A 253 -1.43 -12.08 -1.02
C ALA A 253 -2.33 -11.03 -1.70
N LEU A 254 -2.15 -9.76 -1.29
CA LEU A 254 -2.98 -8.65 -1.74
C LEU A 254 -2.86 -8.42 -3.25
N GLU A 255 -1.66 -8.60 -3.79
CA GLU A 255 -1.36 -8.46 -5.21
C GLU A 255 -2.13 -9.47 -6.04
N VAL A 256 -2.21 -10.73 -5.60
CA VAL A 256 -2.94 -11.79 -6.31
C VAL A 256 -4.44 -11.49 -6.32
N ALA A 257 -4.97 -11.01 -5.19
CA ALA A 257 -6.37 -10.65 -5.06
C ALA A 257 -6.75 -9.44 -5.92
N ALA A 258 -5.90 -8.41 -5.93
CA ALA A 258 -6.10 -7.22 -6.76
C ALA A 258 -6.08 -7.57 -8.25
N LEU A 259 -5.11 -8.39 -8.70
CA LEU A 259 -5.05 -8.85 -10.10
C LEU A 259 -6.31 -9.63 -10.49
N ALA A 260 -6.81 -10.52 -9.62
CA ALA A 260 -8.06 -11.25 -9.89
C ALA A 260 -9.30 -10.34 -10.01
N VAL A 261 -9.32 -9.19 -9.33
CA VAL A 261 -10.37 -8.16 -9.48
C VAL A 261 -10.18 -7.36 -10.77
N LEU A 262 -8.98 -6.81 -10.99
CA LEU A 262 -8.65 -5.98 -12.16
C LEU A 262 -8.97 -6.68 -13.48
N TYR A 263 -8.61 -7.96 -13.58
CA TYR A 263 -8.80 -8.74 -14.80
C TYR A 263 -10.16 -9.46 -14.84
N GLY A 264 -11.01 -9.29 -13.82
CA GLY A 264 -12.37 -9.87 -13.78
C GLY A 264 -12.40 -11.40 -13.76
N TRP A 265 -11.36 -12.06 -13.25
CA TRP A 265 -11.22 -13.51 -13.31
C TRP A 265 -12.05 -14.24 -12.26
N GLU A 266 -12.60 -15.41 -12.59
CA GLU A 266 -13.21 -16.28 -11.57
C GLU A 266 -12.11 -16.74 -10.61
N ASP A 267 -12.32 -16.60 -9.30
CA ASP A 267 -11.25 -16.75 -8.31
C ASP A 267 -11.44 -17.95 -7.36
N ARG A 268 -12.33 -18.90 -7.69
CA ARG A 268 -12.62 -20.05 -6.82
C ARG A 268 -11.40 -20.90 -6.54
N ALA A 269 -10.51 -21.05 -7.53
CA ALA A 269 -9.24 -21.76 -7.36
C ALA A 269 -8.30 -21.05 -6.37
N LEU A 270 -8.41 -19.73 -6.23
CA LEU A 270 -7.57 -18.93 -5.32
C LEU A 270 -8.11 -18.97 -3.88
N ARG A 271 -9.43 -19.04 -3.72
CA ARG A 271 -10.15 -19.01 -2.42
C ARG A 271 -9.80 -20.14 -1.47
N SER A 272 -9.24 -21.26 -1.95
CA SER A 272 -8.76 -22.33 -1.07
C SER A 272 -7.49 -21.95 -0.29
N SER A 273 -6.78 -20.90 -0.72
CA SER A 273 -5.58 -20.44 -0.03
C SER A 273 -5.96 -19.63 1.21
N PRO A 274 -5.39 -19.92 2.40
CA PRO A 274 -5.62 -19.11 3.60
C PRO A 274 -5.02 -17.70 3.49
N HIS A 275 -4.18 -17.46 2.48
CA HIS A 275 -3.52 -16.18 2.24
C HIS A 275 -4.27 -15.30 1.25
N TYR A 276 -5.35 -15.81 0.64
CA TYR A 276 -6.16 -15.09 -0.33
C TYR A 276 -7.29 -14.33 0.39
N PRO A 277 -7.31 -12.98 0.38
CA PRO A 277 -8.29 -12.16 1.09
C PRO A 277 -9.64 -12.11 0.34
N ALA A 278 -10.35 -13.24 0.28
CA ALA A 278 -11.59 -13.39 -0.47
C ALA A 278 -12.66 -12.34 -0.12
N ASP A 279 -12.78 -11.97 1.15
CA ASP A 279 -13.76 -10.97 1.63
C ASP A 279 -13.50 -9.58 1.01
N LEU A 280 -12.24 -9.19 0.80
CA LEU A 280 -11.90 -7.92 0.15
C LEU A 280 -12.18 -7.97 -1.36
N VAL A 281 -12.01 -9.13 -1.98
CA VAL A 281 -12.36 -9.34 -3.40
C VAL A 281 -13.88 -9.25 -3.59
N ASP A 282 -14.65 -9.88 -2.70
CA ASP A 282 -16.10 -9.82 -2.71
C ASP A 282 -16.60 -8.39 -2.46
N TYR A 283 -15.95 -7.65 -1.55
CA TYR A 283 -16.21 -6.23 -1.33
C TYR A 283 -16.02 -5.40 -2.60
N ALA A 284 -14.86 -5.51 -3.26
CA ALA A 284 -14.56 -4.77 -4.48
C ALA A 284 -15.55 -5.08 -5.61
N ARG A 285 -15.85 -6.36 -5.84
CA ARG A 285 -16.82 -6.78 -6.87
C ARG A 285 -18.24 -6.32 -6.56
N GLY A 286 -18.64 -6.36 -5.29
CA GLY A 286 -19.94 -5.85 -4.85
C GLY A 286 -20.09 -4.35 -5.09
N ARG A 287 -19.02 -3.58 -4.86
CA ARG A 287 -18.95 -2.13 -5.15
C ARG A 287 -19.05 -1.84 -6.65
N LEU A 288 -18.31 -2.56 -7.49
CA LEU A 288 -18.34 -2.41 -8.95
C LEU A 288 -19.75 -2.68 -9.51
N ALA A 289 -20.41 -3.75 -9.07
CA ALA A 289 -21.77 -4.07 -9.50
C ALA A 289 -22.82 -3.02 -9.08
N GLN A 290 -22.59 -2.31 -7.97
CA GLN A 290 -23.44 -1.19 -7.53
C GLN A 290 -23.19 0.09 -8.34
N GLY A 291 -21.96 0.31 -8.81
CA GLY A 291 -21.63 1.41 -9.72
C GLY A 291 -22.33 1.26 -11.08
N ASP A 292 -22.27 0.06 -11.66
CA ASP A 292 -22.86 -0.24 -12.98
C ASP A 292 -24.40 -0.22 -12.99
N SER A 293 -25.05 -0.39 -11.84
CA SER A 293 -26.51 -0.38 -11.72
C SER A 293 -27.11 1.00 -11.41
N GLY A 294 -26.27 2.01 -11.14
CA GLY A 294 -26.70 3.39 -10.89
C GLY A 294 -26.83 4.26 -12.15
N ASP A 295 -26.26 3.82 -13.28
CA ASP A 295 -26.25 4.51 -14.57
C ASP A 295 -27.24 3.92 -15.60
N ALA A 296 -28.21 3.10 -15.16
CA ALA A 296 -29.24 2.46 -16.00
C ALA A 296 -30.62 3.13 -15.89
#